data_AF-A0A7Y9RKS4-F1
#
_entry.id   AF-A0A7Y9RKS4-F1
#
_cell.length_a   1.000
_cell.length_b   1.000
_cell.length_c   1.000
_cell.angle_alpha   90.00
_cell.angle_beta   90.00
_cell.angle_gamma   90.00
#
_symmetry.space_group_name_H-M   'P 1'
#
loop_
_entity.id
_entity.type
_entity.pdbx_description
1 polymer ?
#
loop_
_entity_poly.entity_id
_entity_poly.type
_entity_poly.pdbx_seq_one_letter_code
_entity_poly.pdbx_strand_id
1 'polypeptide(L)'
;MKKTLVAALTVATIAGSLVTAAPSAKAHDGSIGAGIAAGLIGGAIVGGAIASSRPAYGGPVYVAEPGLPPPPCYWQRQRYWDGYGWVVRPVRVCY
;
A
#
# COMPACT_ATOMS: atom_id res chain seq x y z
N MET A 1 23.97 -21.86 -18.23
CA MET A 1 24.79 -22.38 -17.11
C MET A 1 24.91 -21.43 -15.91
N LYS A 2 24.91 -20.09 -16.09
CA LYS A 2 24.94 -19.12 -14.97
C LYS A 2 23.70 -19.24 -14.05
N LYS A 3 22.52 -19.37 -14.67
CA LYS A 3 21.22 -19.50 -13.97
C LYS A 3 21.10 -20.79 -13.15
N THR A 4 21.68 -21.89 -13.63
CA THR A 4 21.68 -23.18 -12.93
C THR A 4 22.64 -23.17 -11.74
N LEU A 5 23.80 -22.52 -11.87
CA LEU A 5 24.73 -22.32 -10.77
C LEU A 5 24.13 -21.43 -9.67
N VAL A 6 23.47 -20.33 -10.05
CA VAL A 6 22.76 -19.45 -9.09
C VAL A 6 21.64 -20.20 -8.37
N ALA A 7 20.85 -20.99 -9.10
CA ALA A 7 19.77 -21.79 -8.51
C ALA A 7 20.31 -22.83 -7.50
N ALA A 8 21.40 -23.53 -7.84
CA ALA A 8 22.04 -24.47 -6.94
C ALA A 8 22.60 -23.79 -5.68
N LEU A 9 23.22 -22.61 -5.84
CA LEU A 9 23.71 -21.79 -4.71
C LEU A 9 22.57 -21.32 -3.80
N THR A 10 21.43 -20.92 -4.35
CA THR A 10 20.25 -20.53 -3.56
C THR A 10 19.67 -21.70 -2.77
N VAL A 11 19.62 -22.89 -3.36
CA VAL A 11 19.11 -24.09 -2.66
C VAL A 11 20.11 -24.53 -1.58
N ALA A 12 21.40 -24.50 -1.86
CA ALA A 12 22.44 -24.85 -0.90
C ALA A 12 22.49 -23.89 0.30
N THR A 13 22.24 -22.59 0.09
CA THR A 13 22.18 -21.60 1.19
C THR A 13 20.93 -21.79 2.05
N ILE A 14 19.77 -22.07 1.45
CA ILE A 14 18.55 -22.39 2.21
C ILE A 14 18.74 -23.68 3.01
N ALA A 15 19.24 -24.75 2.39
CA ALA A 15 19.48 -26.02 3.07
C ALA A 15 20.56 -25.92 4.16
N GLY A 16 21.65 -25.19 3.89
CA GLY A 16 22.73 -24.95 4.85
C GLY A 16 22.29 -24.16 6.08
N SER A 17 21.40 -23.17 5.90
CA SER A 17 20.87 -22.37 7.00
C SER A 17 20.03 -23.17 8.00
N LEU A 18 19.34 -24.22 7.53
CA LEU A 18 18.55 -25.13 8.36
C LEU A 18 19.44 -26.07 9.20
N VAL A 19 20.60 -26.47 8.68
CA VAL A 19 21.50 -27.41 9.37
C VAL A 19 22.31 -26.72 10.48
N THR A 20 22.65 -25.43 10.33
CA THR A 20 23.36 -24.67 11.39
C THR A 20 22.45 -24.22 12.53
N ALA A 21 21.12 -24.34 12.39
CA ALA A 21 20.15 -23.90 13.40
C ALA A 21 19.97 -24.88 14.58
N ALA A 22 20.71 -26.00 14.61
CA ALA A 22 20.72 -26.91 15.74
C ALA A 22 22.03 -26.79 16.55
N PRO A 23 22.20 -25.74 17.38
CA PRO A 23 23.14 -25.88 18.48
C PRO A 23 22.62 -27.01 19.38
N SER A 24 23.50 -27.95 19.70
CA SER A 24 23.24 -28.99 20.68
C SER A 24 22.62 -28.38 21.94
N ALA A 25 21.51 -28.95 22.38
CA ALA A 25 20.68 -28.45 23.47
C ALA A 25 21.52 -28.08 24.71
N LYS A 26 21.74 -26.77 24.91
CA LYS A 26 22.17 -26.22 26.20
C LYS A 26 20.95 -25.58 26.85
N ALA A 27 20.44 -26.24 27.87
CA ALA A 27 19.45 -25.71 28.80
C ALA A 27 20.03 -24.46 29.48
N HIS A 28 19.56 -23.30 29.06
CA HIS A 28 19.71 -22.07 29.81
C HIS A 28 18.42 -21.27 29.61
N ASP A 29 17.79 -20.88 30.72
CA ASP A 29 16.43 -20.33 30.88
C ASP A 29 16.15 -18.99 30.17
N GLY A 30 16.51 -18.86 28.90
CA GLY A 30 16.31 -17.64 28.10
C GLY A 30 16.73 -17.74 26.63
N SER A 31 17.34 -18.84 26.20
CA SER A 31 17.87 -18.98 24.84
C SER A 31 16.79 -19.22 23.77
N ILE A 32 15.64 -19.79 24.12
CA ILE A 32 14.51 -19.99 23.20
C ILE A 32 13.89 -18.63 22.80
N GLY A 33 13.75 -17.70 23.76
CA GLY A 33 13.22 -16.35 23.50
C GLY A 33 14.17 -15.50 22.66
N ALA A 34 15.48 -15.65 22.88
CA ALA A 34 16.50 -14.94 22.11
C ALA A 34 16.51 -15.34 20.63
N GLY A 35 16.33 -16.64 20.33
CA GLY A 35 16.22 -17.11 18.94
C GLY A 35 15.01 -16.57 18.20
N ILE A 36 13.84 -16.55 18.85
CA ILE A 36 12.60 -16.02 18.26
C ILE A 36 12.70 -14.50 18.07
N ALA A 37 13.22 -13.77 19.07
CA ALA A 37 13.39 -12.32 18.98
C ALA A 37 14.38 -11.93 17.87
N ALA A 38 15.53 -12.61 17.78
CA ALA A 38 16.51 -12.37 16.73
C ALA A 38 15.94 -12.71 15.34
N GLY A 39 15.18 -13.80 15.23
CA GLY A 39 14.51 -14.20 13.98
C GLY A 39 13.47 -13.19 13.50
N LEU A 40 12.64 -12.65 14.41
CA LEU A 40 11.63 -11.64 14.07
C LEU A 40 12.27 -10.29 13.72
N ILE A 41 13.30 -9.85 14.45
CA ILE A 41 14.00 -8.60 14.15
C ILE A 41 14.73 -8.71 12.79
N GLY A 42 15.46 -9.81 12.58
CA GLY A 42 16.14 -10.05 11.31
C GLY A 42 15.17 -10.17 10.13
N GLY A 43 14.06 -10.88 10.31
CA GLY A 43 13.00 -11.03 9.32
C GLY A 43 12.28 -9.72 9.00
N ALA A 44 12.04 -8.87 10.00
CA ALA A 44 11.40 -7.57 9.80
C ALA A 44 12.29 -6.57 9.06
N ILE A 45 13.61 -6.58 9.31
CA ILE A 45 14.56 -5.71 8.62
C ILE A 45 14.66 -6.10 7.14
N VAL A 46 14.87 -7.39 6.86
CA VAL A 46 15.01 -7.90 5.48
C VAL A 46 13.68 -7.84 4.74
N GLY A 47 12.59 -8.29 5.36
CA GLY A 47 11.24 -8.24 4.79
C GLY A 47 10.74 -6.82 4.56
N GLY A 48 11.05 -5.90 5.49
CA GLY A 48 10.75 -4.47 5.36
C GLY A 48 11.54 -3.79 4.25
N ALA A 49 12.81 -4.14 4.07
CA ALA A 49 13.62 -3.63 2.96
C ALA A 49 13.10 -4.11 1.60
N ILE A 50 12.71 -5.37 1.47
CA ILE A 50 12.14 -5.93 0.23
C ILE A 50 10.76 -5.33 -0.05
N ALA A 51 9.90 -5.21 0.97
CA ALA A 51 8.58 -4.60 0.84
C ALA A 51 8.63 -3.10 0.52
N SER A 52 9.68 -2.41 0.98
CA SER A 52 9.95 -1.00 0.66
C SER A 52 10.65 -0.82 -0.69
N SER A 53 11.31 -1.86 -1.21
CA SER A 53 11.92 -1.90 -2.54
C SER A 53 10.87 -2.11 -3.63
N ARG A 54 9.81 -1.30 -3.59
CA ARG A 54 8.81 -1.25 -4.66
C ARG A 54 9.51 -0.72 -5.92
N PRO A 55 9.37 -1.37 -7.08
CA PRO A 55 9.91 -0.85 -8.31
C PRO A 55 9.35 0.55 -8.55
N ALA A 56 10.24 1.54 -8.71
CA ALA A 56 9.88 2.90 -9.11
C ALA A 56 9.51 2.94 -10.60
N TYR A 57 8.54 2.12 -11.01
CA TYR A 57 7.89 2.27 -12.30
C TYR A 57 6.70 3.22 -12.12
N GLY A 58 7.03 4.49 -11.94
CA GLY A 58 6.10 5.58 -12.24
C GLY A 58 5.97 5.66 -13.76
N GLY A 59 5.08 4.86 -14.34
CA GLY A 59 4.64 5.11 -15.71
C GLY A 59 4.02 6.51 -15.80
N PRO A 60 4.04 7.16 -16.98
CA PRO A 60 3.40 8.45 -17.15
C PRO A 60 1.92 8.32 -16.76
N VAL A 61 1.55 8.97 -15.65
CA VAL A 61 0.16 9.17 -15.29
C VAL A 61 -0.38 10.16 -16.31
N TYR A 62 -1.19 9.69 -17.24
CA TYR A 62 -2.03 10.55 -18.05
C TYR A 62 -3.05 11.18 -17.11
N VAL A 63 -2.70 12.34 -16.56
CA VAL A 63 -3.64 13.19 -15.86
C VAL A 63 -4.63 13.62 -16.92
N ALA A 64 -5.89 13.19 -16.80
CA ALA A 64 -6.95 13.77 -17.59
C ALA A 64 -6.87 15.28 -17.39
N GLU A 65 -6.68 16.03 -18.48
CA GLU A 65 -6.72 17.49 -18.48
C GLU A 65 -7.87 17.90 -17.55
N PRO A 66 -7.64 18.77 -16.54
CA PRO A 66 -8.68 19.18 -15.63
C PRO A 66 -9.88 19.60 -16.47
N GLY A 67 -10.94 18.79 -16.43
CA GLY A 67 -12.17 19.10 -17.16
C GLY A 67 -12.55 20.53 -16.81
N LEU A 68 -13.03 21.29 -17.79
CA LEU A 68 -13.38 22.70 -17.58
C LEU A 68 -14.12 22.85 -16.24
N PRO A 69 -13.73 23.81 -15.40
CA PRO A 69 -14.41 24.01 -14.13
C PRO A 69 -15.91 24.16 -14.41
N PRO A 70 -16.78 23.51 -13.61
CA PRO A 70 -18.21 23.62 -13.83
C PRO A 70 -18.62 25.09 -13.78
N PRO A 71 -19.56 25.52 -14.63
CA PRO A 71 -20.02 26.90 -14.66
C PRO A 71 -20.40 27.37 -13.25
N PRO A 72 -20.09 28.62 -12.87
CA PRO A 72 -20.47 29.15 -11.57
C PRO A 72 -22.00 29.06 -11.40
N CYS A 73 -22.42 28.28 -10.42
CA CYS A 73 -23.82 28.15 -10.08
C CYS A 73 -24.11 28.96 -8.81
N TYR A 74 -25.23 29.67 -8.79
CA TYR A 74 -25.72 30.37 -7.60
C TYR A 74 -27.18 30.01 -7.32
N TRP A 75 -27.55 30.13 -6.04
CA TRP A 75 -28.92 29.90 -5.60
C TRP A 75 -29.73 31.17 -5.75
N GLN A 76 -30.85 31.07 -6.48
CA GLN A 76 -31.82 32.14 -6.62
C GLN A 76 -33.15 31.71 -5.99
N ARG A 77 -33.79 32.65 -5.29
CA ARG A 77 -35.15 32.46 -4.78
C ARG A 77 -36.12 32.95 -5.83
N GLN A 78 -36.69 32.02 -6.60
CA GLN A 78 -37.65 32.36 -7.64
C GLN A 78 -39.07 32.25 -7.09
N ARG A 79 -39.88 33.29 -7.33
CA ARG A 79 -41.31 33.28 -7.04
C ARG A 79 -42.05 32.68 -8.24
N TYR A 80 -42.93 31.73 -8.00
CA TYR A 80 -43.79 31.13 -9.02
C TYR A 80 -45.24 31.06 -8.51
N TRP A 81 -46.18 31.04 -9.44
CA TRP A 81 -47.60 30.85 -9.14
C TRP A 81 -47.92 29.35 -9.19
N ASP A 82 -48.45 28.78 -8.12
CA ASP A 82 -48.75 27.34 -8.01
C ASP A 82 -50.22 27.00 -8.30
N GLY A 83 -51.03 28.00 -8.64
CA GLY A 83 -52.48 27.87 -8.84
C GLY A 83 -53.31 28.35 -7.64
N TYR A 84 -52.75 28.37 -6.44
CA TYR A 84 -53.42 28.78 -5.19
C TYR A 84 -52.83 30.07 -4.62
N GLY A 85 -51.56 30.37 -4.91
CA GLY A 85 -50.89 31.57 -4.45
C GLY A 85 -49.49 31.75 -5.03
N TRP A 86 -48.80 32.77 -4.52
CA TRP A 86 -47.40 33.00 -4.83
C TRP A 86 -46.52 32.20 -3.88
N VAL A 87 -45.75 31.26 -4.42
CA VAL A 87 -44.81 30.43 -3.66
C VAL A 87 -43.38 30.73 -4.08
N VAL A 88 -42.46 30.72 -3.12
CA VAL A 88 -41.02 30.94 -3.36
C VAL A 88 -40.29 29.61 -3.27
N ARG A 89 -39.47 29.29 -4.29
CA ARG A 89 -38.62 28.10 -4.30
C ARG A 89 -37.15 28.44 -4.55
N PRO A 90 -36.20 27.72 -3.92
CA PRO A 90 -34.80 27.83 -4.28
C PRO A 90 -34.56 27.11 -5.62
N VAL A 91 -33.93 27.80 -6.58
CA VAL A 91 -33.51 27.26 -7.88
C VAL A 91 -32.02 27.50 -8.04
N ARG A 92 -31.29 26.47 -8.49
CA ARG A 92 -29.87 26.60 -8.83
C ARG A 92 -29.75 27.05 -10.29
N VAL A 93 -29.15 28.21 -10.51
CA VAL A 93 -28.93 28.80 -11.84
C VAL A 93 -27.43 28.78 -12.12
N CYS A 94 -27.03 28.19 -13.25
CA CYS A 94 -25.64 28.12 -13.71
C CYS A 94 -25.53 28.87 -15.04
N TYR A 95 -24.41 29.56 -15.28
CA TYR A 95 -24.14 30.34 -16.49
C TYR A 95 -22.73 30.09 -17.03
#